data_AF-A0A0R2V7B9-F1
#
_entry.id   AF-A0A0R2V7B9-F1
#
_cell.length_a   1.000
_cell.length_b   1.000
_cell.length_c   1.000
_cell.angle_alpha   90.00
_cell.angle_beta   90.00
_cell.angle_gamma   90.00
#
_symmetry.space_group_name_H-M   'P 1'
#
loop_
_entity.id
_entity.type
_entity.pdbx_description
1 polymer ?
#
loop_
_entity_poly.entity_id
_entity_poly.type
_entity_poly.pdbx_seq_one_letter_code
_entity_poly.pdbx_strand_id
1 'polypeptide(L)'
;GIGGSDLGPRMAVEALKPFAHRGIQMHFVANVDGADLHETLQLVDPARTLFLVASKTFTTQETMANAEAARTWLVQHLGDPGVVADHFAALSTNLAKVEAFGISAERTFGFWDWVGGRYSVWSSIGLPLAIAIGADGFSAFLAGAERIDRHAAETPFRQNIPWLMAALGIWYRNFLGAATHAVLPYDQYLHRFAAFLQQMDMESNGKYLDRSGQRVTYATGPVVWGEPGTNGQHAFYQLIHQGTELIPSDFIASVVPQHPLHAHHAKLLSNFLAQTESLMMGRPEANSPFRVFEGNRPTSTLLFDALTPEALGALIAMYEHKVFAQGVVWNVFSYDQWGVELGKEMANVVLPELEGDGPIGAHDGSTTALIHHVRTLSSKALNS
;
A
#
# COMPACT_ATOMS: atom_id res chain seq x y z
N GLY A 1 -11.10 -1.12 6.38
CA GLY A 1 -10.93 0.08 5.52
C GLY A 1 -10.35 -0.37 4.20
N ILE A 2 -10.26 0.48 3.17
CA ILE A 2 -9.67 0.09 1.87
C ILE A 2 -8.71 1.16 1.33
N GLY A 3 -7.76 0.76 0.48
CA GLY A 3 -6.77 1.65 -0.12
C GLY A 3 -5.93 2.35 0.95
N GLY A 4 -6.00 3.69 0.98
CA GLY A 4 -5.21 4.49 1.92
C GLY A 4 -5.59 4.29 3.39
N SER A 5 -6.82 3.82 3.64
CA SER A 5 -7.32 3.46 4.98
C SER A 5 -6.98 2.01 5.39
N ASP A 6 -6.14 1.31 4.63
CA ASP A 6 -5.69 -0.05 4.90
C ASP A 6 -4.19 -0.23 4.68
N LEU A 7 -3.68 0.09 3.48
CA LEU A 7 -2.33 -0.26 3.06
C LEU A 7 -1.25 0.34 3.97
N GLY A 8 -1.39 1.61 4.35
CA GLY A 8 -0.46 2.28 5.26
C GLY A 8 -0.43 1.63 6.65
N PRO A 9 -1.55 1.59 7.39
CA PRO A 9 -1.61 0.93 8.69
C PRO A 9 -1.17 -0.54 8.67
N ARG A 10 -1.63 -1.32 7.68
CA ARG A 10 -1.26 -2.74 7.52
C ARG A 10 0.24 -2.90 7.33
N MET A 11 0.83 -2.13 6.42
CA MET A 11 2.27 -2.16 6.16
C MET A 11 3.06 -1.78 7.40
N ALA A 12 2.69 -0.70 8.09
CA ALA A 12 3.45 -0.21 9.24
C ALA A 12 3.39 -1.16 10.44
N VAL A 13 2.22 -1.77 10.70
CA VAL A 13 2.08 -2.79 11.76
C VAL A 13 2.89 -4.05 11.43
N GLU A 14 2.91 -4.48 10.17
CA GLU A 14 3.76 -5.60 9.74
C GLU A 14 5.26 -5.29 9.87
N ALA A 15 5.66 -4.09 9.44
CA ALA A 15 7.04 -3.60 9.50
C ALA A 15 7.56 -3.48 10.94
N LEU A 16 6.72 -3.03 11.86
CA LEU A 16 7.07 -2.78 13.27
C LEU A 16 6.57 -3.88 14.22
N LYS A 17 6.27 -5.05 13.68
CA LYS A 17 5.88 -6.25 14.46
C LYS A 17 6.84 -6.59 15.62
N PRO A 18 8.17 -6.34 15.55
CA PRO A 18 9.06 -6.50 16.71
C PRO A 18 8.74 -5.61 17.91
N PHE A 19 8.18 -4.41 17.67
CA PHE A 19 7.78 -3.43 18.69
C PHE A 19 6.33 -3.59 19.13
N ALA A 20 5.56 -4.44 18.46
CA ALA A 20 4.15 -4.62 18.74
C ALA A 20 3.92 -5.37 20.07
N HIS A 21 2.91 -4.93 20.83
CA HIS A 21 2.47 -5.60 22.04
C HIS A 21 1.93 -6.99 21.72
N ARG A 22 2.64 -8.05 22.09
CA ARG A 22 2.34 -9.45 21.71
C ARG A 22 0.98 -9.97 22.18
N GLY A 23 0.37 -9.32 23.17
CA GLY A 23 -0.99 -9.63 23.63
C GLY A 23 -2.11 -9.07 22.75
N ILE A 24 -1.79 -8.24 21.74
CA ILE A 24 -2.77 -7.66 20.81
C ILE A 24 -2.54 -8.30 19.43
N GLN A 25 -3.60 -8.85 18.86
CA GLN A 25 -3.60 -9.40 17.51
C GLN A 25 -4.24 -8.40 16.56
N MET A 26 -3.50 -8.02 15.52
CA MET A 26 -3.94 -7.04 14.55
C MET A 26 -4.44 -7.76 13.30
N HIS A 27 -5.67 -7.48 12.90
CA HIS A 27 -6.28 -8.00 11.68
C HIS A 27 -6.71 -6.84 10.79
N PHE A 28 -6.62 -7.03 9.47
CA PHE A 28 -6.93 -5.99 8.49
C PHE A 28 -7.87 -6.55 7.42
N VAL A 29 -9.11 -6.07 7.44
CA VAL A 29 -10.15 -6.41 6.45
C VAL A 29 -10.36 -5.23 5.52
N ALA A 30 -10.25 -5.48 4.22
CA ALA A 30 -10.31 -4.45 3.19
C ALA A 30 -11.15 -4.82 1.98
N ASN A 31 -11.05 -6.05 1.49
CA ASN A 31 -11.75 -6.46 0.29
C ASN A 31 -13.27 -6.57 0.55
N VAL A 32 -14.09 -6.29 -0.46
CA VAL A 32 -15.53 -6.55 -0.41
C VAL A 32 -15.87 -8.01 -0.71
N ASP A 33 -14.90 -8.76 -1.25
CA ASP A 33 -14.95 -10.22 -1.23
C ASP A 33 -15.14 -10.71 0.21
N GLY A 34 -16.28 -11.35 0.46
CA GLY A 34 -16.70 -11.78 1.79
C GLY A 34 -15.72 -12.74 2.47
N ALA A 35 -14.83 -13.39 1.72
CA ALA A 35 -13.79 -14.24 2.28
C ALA A 35 -12.85 -13.48 3.25
N ASP A 36 -12.51 -12.22 2.95
CA ASP A 36 -11.57 -11.43 3.77
C ASP A 36 -12.11 -11.21 5.19
N LEU A 37 -13.38 -10.77 5.29
CA LEU A 37 -14.05 -10.64 6.57
C LEU A 37 -14.35 -12.01 7.21
N HIS A 38 -14.87 -12.96 6.44
CA HIS A 38 -15.30 -14.26 6.96
C HIS A 38 -14.16 -15.01 7.65
N GLU A 39 -13.02 -15.16 6.96
CA GLU A 39 -11.84 -15.84 7.51
C GLU A 39 -11.28 -15.09 8.72
N THR A 40 -11.30 -13.76 8.71
CA THR A 40 -10.88 -12.96 9.86
C THR A 40 -11.77 -13.21 11.08
N LEU A 41 -13.09 -13.28 10.89
CA LEU A 41 -14.05 -13.53 11.98
C LEU A 41 -13.91 -14.93 12.58
N GLN A 42 -13.35 -15.91 11.86
CA GLN A 42 -13.03 -17.23 12.43
C GLN A 42 -11.86 -17.21 13.41
N LEU A 43 -11.03 -16.17 13.38
CA LEU A 43 -9.80 -16.09 14.17
C LEU A 43 -9.96 -15.30 15.48
N VAL A 44 -11.09 -14.60 15.66
CA VAL A 44 -11.24 -13.61 16.72
C VAL A 44 -12.39 -13.96 17.68
N ASP A 45 -12.21 -13.59 18.95
CA ASP A 45 -13.24 -13.74 19.98
C ASP A 45 -14.12 -12.48 20.03
N PRO A 46 -15.45 -12.58 19.83
CA PRO A 46 -16.34 -11.42 19.83
C PRO A 46 -16.25 -10.60 21.12
N ALA A 47 -16.05 -11.24 22.28
CA ALA A 47 -15.97 -10.56 23.57
C ALA A 47 -14.63 -9.80 23.76
N ARG A 48 -13.65 -10.01 22.89
CA ARG A 48 -12.29 -9.47 23.01
C ARG A 48 -11.79 -8.75 21.75
N THR A 49 -12.70 -8.37 20.87
CA THR A 49 -12.38 -7.75 19.57
C THR A 49 -12.83 -6.30 19.52
N LEU A 50 -11.93 -5.39 19.17
CA LEU A 50 -12.23 -4.00 18.83
C LEU A 50 -12.15 -3.81 17.32
N PHE A 51 -13.24 -3.31 16.71
CA PHE A 51 -13.31 -2.97 15.30
C PHE A 51 -13.01 -1.48 15.08
N LEU A 52 -12.05 -1.20 14.21
CA LEU A 52 -11.70 0.16 13.79
C LEU A 52 -12.22 0.41 12.36
N VAL A 53 -13.30 1.20 12.24
CA VAL A 53 -13.91 1.51 10.94
C VAL A 53 -13.21 2.73 10.33
N ALA A 54 -12.27 2.47 9.43
CA ALA A 54 -11.47 3.48 8.76
C ALA A 54 -12.05 3.88 7.40
N SER A 55 -12.72 5.04 7.35
CA SER A 55 -13.26 5.63 6.11
C SER A 55 -13.46 7.14 6.28
N LYS A 56 -12.79 7.92 5.44
CA LYS A 56 -12.90 9.41 5.44
C LYS A 56 -14.35 9.87 5.34
N THR A 57 -15.07 9.36 4.33
CA THR A 57 -16.45 9.76 4.04
C THR A 57 -17.47 9.00 4.88
N PHE A 58 -17.09 7.84 5.43
CA PHE A 58 -17.99 6.87 6.06
C PHE A 58 -19.11 6.40 5.13
N THR A 59 -18.80 6.29 3.83
CA THR A 59 -19.72 5.86 2.76
C THR A 59 -19.10 4.90 1.77
N THR A 60 -17.83 4.56 1.95
CA THR A 60 -17.11 3.68 1.03
C THR A 60 -17.79 2.31 1.05
N GLN A 61 -18.36 1.89 -0.08
CA GLN A 61 -19.24 0.73 -0.18
C GLN A 61 -18.60 -0.52 0.44
N GLU A 62 -17.36 -0.82 0.07
CA GLU A 62 -16.62 -1.99 0.54
C GLU A 62 -16.37 -1.94 2.05
N THR A 63 -16.04 -0.76 2.58
CA THR A 63 -15.79 -0.60 4.03
C THR A 63 -17.08 -0.68 4.83
N MET A 64 -18.17 -0.07 4.34
CA MET A 64 -19.45 -0.07 5.05
C MET A 64 -20.12 -1.44 5.02
N ALA A 65 -20.06 -2.16 3.89
CA ALA A 65 -20.55 -3.54 3.80
C ALA A 65 -19.84 -4.43 4.84
N ASN A 66 -18.51 -4.33 4.94
CA ASN A 66 -17.75 -5.06 5.94
C ASN A 66 -18.07 -4.63 7.38
N ALA A 67 -18.20 -3.33 7.64
CA ALA A 67 -18.51 -2.82 8.98
C ALA A 67 -19.90 -3.26 9.46
N GLU A 68 -20.91 -3.21 8.58
CA GLU A 68 -22.28 -3.65 8.87
C GLU A 68 -22.35 -5.16 9.11
N ALA A 69 -21.63 -5.96 8.32
CA ALA A 69 -21.53 -7.40 8.52
C ALA A 69 -20.82 -7.75 9.84
N ALA A 70 -19.72 -7.09 10.17
CA ALA A 70 -19.01 -7.26 11.44
C ALA A 70 -19.88 -6.85 12.65
N ARG A 71 -20.62 -5.74 12.54
CA ARG A 71 -21.57 -5.29 13.56
C ARG A 71 -22.69 -6.32 13.78
N THR A 72 -23.25 -6.83 12.69
CA THR A 72 -24.30 -7.87 12.74
C THR A 72 -23.78 -9.13 13.40
N TRP A 73 -22.59 -9.59 13.00
CA TRP A 73 -21.93 -10.74 13.60
C TRP A 73 -21.71 -10.55 15.10
N LEU A 74 -21.20 -9.39 15.53
CA LEU A 74 -20.93 -9.12 16.94
C LEU A 74 -22.20 -9.16 17.79
N VAL A 75 -23.25 -8.47 17.35
CA VAL A 75 -24.53 -8.41 18.08
C VAL A 75 -25.18 -9.79 18.16
N GLN A 76 -25.07 -10.60 17.10
CA GLN A 76 -25.58 -11.98 17.11
C GLN A 76 -24.84 -12.88 18.12
N HIS A 77 -23.53 -12.70 18.29
CA HIS A 77 -22.74 -13.55 19.19
C HIS A 77 -22.83 -13.11 20.65
N LEU A 78 -22.93 -11.81 20.93
CA LEU A 78 -22.99 -11.27 22.29
C LEU A 78 -24.43 -11.07 22.80
N GLY A 79 -25.43 -11.08 21.91
CA GLY A 79 -26.85 -11.01 22.27
C GLY A 79 -27.35 -9.65 22.76
N ASP A 80 -26.53 -8.60 22.69
CA ASP A 80 -26.87 -7.25 23.14
C ASP A 80 -26.44 -6.21 22.10
N PRO A 81 -27.38 -5.43 21.51
CA PRO A 81 -27.05 -4.33 20.61
C PRO A 81 -26.18 -3.22 21.22
N GLY A 82 -26.19 -3.06 22.56
CA GLY A 82 -25.42 -2.05 23.28
C GLY A 82 -23.90 -2.22 23.16
N VAL A 83 -23.43 -3.45 22.89
CA VAL A 83 -21.99 -3.78 22.78
C VAL A 83 -21.29 -3.04 21.64
N VAL A 84 -22.04 -2.53 20.65
CA VAL A 84 -21.48 -1.75 19.54
C VAL A 84 -20.69 -0.54 20.05
N ALA A 85 -21.18 0.13 21.10
CA ALA A 85 -20.52 1.30 21.67
C ALA A 85 -19.15 0.97 22.27
N ASP A 86 -18.94 -0.26 22.74
CA ASP A 86 -17.70 -0.70 23.40
C ASP A 86 -16.71 -1.36 22.44
N HIS A 87 -17.21 -1.93 21.34
CA HIS A 87 -16.43 -2.73 20.40
C HIS A 87 -16.17 -2.06 19.06
N PHE A 88 -16.68 -0.85 18.82
CA PHE A 88 -16.41 -0.11 17.59
C PHE A 88 -15.82 1.28 17.88
N ALA A 89 -14.88 1.69 17.02
CA ALA A 89 -14.40 3.07 16.91
C ALA A 89 -14.28 3.44 15.42
N ALA A 90 -14.33 4.74 15.12
CA ALA A 90 -14.30 5.25 13.76
C ALA A 90 -13.11 6.18 13.52
N LEU A 91 -12.51 6.06 12.34
CA LEU A 91 -11.50 6.98 11.83
C LEU A 91 -12.12 7.69 10.63
N SER A 92 -12.73 8.84 10.88
CA SER A 92 -13.63 9.49 9.92
C SER A 92 -13.79 10.98 10.19
N THR A 93 -14.17 11.73 9.15
CA THR A 93 -14.52 13.15 9.24
C THR A 93 -16.04 13.37 9.25
N ASN A 94 -16.84 12.30 9.13
CA ASN A 94 -18.29 12.38 8.97
C ASN A 94 -19.04 11.94 10.23
N LEU A 95 -19.09 12.83 11.23
CA LEU A 95 -19.70 12.53 12.54
C LEU A 95 -21.14 12.04 12.44
N ALA A 96 -21.97 12.66 11.59
CA ALA A 96 -23.37 12.29 11.45
C ALA A 96 -23.57 10.83 11.01
N LYS A 97 -22.76 10.32 10.08
CA LYS A 97 -22.85 8.92 9.63
C LYS A 97 -22.26 7.93 10.63
N VAL A 98 -21.23 8.36 11.36
CA VAL A 98 -20.62 7.56 12.43
C VAL A 98 -21.60 7.38 13.59
N GLU A 99 -22.27 8.46 14.01
CA GLU A 99 -23.33 8.41 15.03
C GLU A 99 -24.51 7.53 14.59
N ALA A 100 -24.93 7.65 13.32
CA ALA A 100 -25.99 6.81 12.76
C ALA A 100 -25.63 5.30 12.75
N PHE A 101 -24.35 4.96 12.67
CA PHE A 101 -23.86 3.58 12.78
C PHE A 101 -23.86 3.06 14.23
N GLY A 102 -23.89 3.97 15.22
CA GLY A 102 -23.91 3.65 16.65
C GLY A 102 -22.57 3.80 17.36
N ILE A 103 -21.61 4.54 16.77
CA ILE A 103 -20.32 4.85 17.40
C ILE A 103 -20.40 6.25 18.01
N SER A 104 -19.95 6.40 19.26
CA SER A 104 -19.97 7.69 19.96
C SER A 104 -18.91 8.66 19.42
N ALA A 105 -19.16 9.96 19.59
CA ALA A 105 -18.19 11.01 19.25
C ALA A 105 -16.84 10.83 19.97
N GLU A 106 -16.85 10.32 21.21
CA GLU A 106 -15.63 10.05 22.00
C GLU A 106 -14.76 8.93 21.40
N ARG A 107 -15.36 8.02 20.61
CA ARG A 107 -14.68 6.95 19.87
C ARG A 107 -14.55 7.26 18.38
N THR A 108 -14.67 8.53 18.01
CA THR A 108 -14.53 9.00 16.65
C THR A 108 -13.30 9.88 16.52
N PHE A 109 -12.32 9.41 15.75
CA PHE A 109 -11.03 10.08 15.56
C PHE A 109 -10.99 10.78 14.20
N GLY A 110 -11.20 12.09 14.24
CA GLY A 110 -11.21 12.96 13.07
C GLY A 110 -9.85 13.14 12.39
N PHE A 111 -9.90 13.50 11.11
CA PHE A 111 -8.78 14.03 10.32
C PHE A 111 -9.34 15.02 9.27
N TRP A 112 -8.53 15.51 8.34
CA TRP A 112 -8.92 16.64 7.49
C TRP A 112 -8.93 16.33 5.99
N ASP A 113 -9.52 17.24 5.21
CA ASP A 113 -9.63 17.15 3.76
C ASP A 113 -8.27 17.14 3.05
N TRP A 114 -7.31 17.94 3.53
CA TRP A 114 -5.93 18.01 3.05
C TRP A 114 -5.10 16.76 3.36
N VAL A 115 -5.59 15.85 4.20
CA VAL A 115 -4.99 14.52 4.38
C VAL A 115 -5.50 13.61 3.26
N GLY A 116 -4.65 13.42 2.23
CA GLY A 116 -4.88 12.47 1.15
C GLY A 116 -4.84 11.03 1.66
N GLY A 117 -5.71 10.15 1.16
CA GLY A 117 -5.83 8.78 1.68
C GLY A 117 -4.51 8.00 1.65
N ARG A 118 -3.78 8.04 0.54
CA ARG A 118 -2.47 7.37 0.38
C ARG A 118 -1.31 8.03 1.14
N TYR A 119 -1.58 9.12 1.86
CA TYR A 119 -0.65 9.86 2.74
C TYR A 119 -1.19 9.97 4.17
N SER A 120 -2.14 9.11 4.55
CA SER A 120 -2.95 9.31 5.77
C SER A 120 -2.43 8.56 7.01
N VAL A 121 -1.44 7.67 6.87
CA VAL A 121 -0.93 6.83 7.97
C VAL A 121 -0.42 7.65 9.18
N TRP A 122 -0.05 8.90 8.94
CA TRP A 122 0.40 9.87 9.95
C TRP A 122 -0.73 10.45 10.80
N SER A 123 -1.98 10.34 10.34
CA SER A 123 -3.17 10.93 10.96
C SER A 123 -3.89 9.94 11.89
N SER A 124 -5.18 10.15 12.19
CA SER A 124 -5.97 9.17 12.94
C SER A 124 -6.06 7.81 12.25
N ILE A 125 -5.88 7.74 10.93
CA ILE A 125 -5.74 6.46 10.20
C ILE A 125 -4.58 5.60 10.77
N GLY A 126 -3.55 6.21 11.37
CA GLY A 126 -2.45 5.54 12.06
C GLY A 126 -2.81 4.92 13.41
N LEU A 127 -4.05 5.05 13.91
CA LEU A 127 -4.47 4.51 15.21
C LEU A 127 -4.17 3.00 15.38
N PRO A 128 -4.36 2.11 14.37
CA PRO A 128 -3.98 0.70 14.51
C PRO A 128 -2.49 0.52 14.83
N LEU A 129 -1.63 1.36 14.25
CA LEU A 129 -0.20 1.33 14.55
C LEU A 129 0.06 1.82 15.98
N ALA A 130 -0.53 2.93 16.38
CA ALA A 130 -0.38 3.47 17.74
C ALA A 130 -0.84 2.47 18.82
N ILE A 131 -1.91 1.71 18.56
CA ILE A 131 -2.35 0.61 19.44
C ILE A 131 -1.33 -0.52 19.46
N ALA A 132 -0.78 -0.89 18.30
CA ALA A 132 0.15 -2.00 18.20
C ALA A 132 1.47 -1.72 18.93
N ILE A 133 2.09 -0.55 18.72
CA ILE A 133 3.45 -0.25 19.20
C ILE A 133 3.50 0.77 20.36
N GLY A 134 2.34 1.25 20.81
CA GLY A 134 2.23 2.28 21.84
C GLY A 134 2.43 3.71 21.33
N ALA A 135 2.01 4.68 22.13
CA ALA A 135 2.06 6.11 21.79
C ALA A 135 3.51 6.60 21.57
N ASP A 136 4.46 6.20 22.42
CA ASP A 136 5.87 6.59 22.27
C ASP A 136 6.47 6.04 20.97
N GLY A 137 6.14 4.80 20.60
CA GLY A 137 6.54 4.20 19.34
C GLY A 137 5.95 4.94 18.14
N PHE A 138 4.68 5.34 18.22
CA PHE A 138 4.03 6.15 17.19
C PHE A 138 4.64 7.56 17.09
N SER A 139 4.94 8.21 18.21
CA SER A 139 5.65 9.49 18.22
C SER A 139 7.04 9.40 17.61
N ALA A 140 7.79 8.33 17.87
CA ALA A 140 9.08 8.09 17.22
C ALA A 140 8.93 7.87 15.70
N PHE A 141 7.87 7.17 15.28
CA PHE A 141 7.52 7.02 13.86
C PHE A 141 7.25 8.37 13.18
N LEU A 142 6.46 9.25 13.80
CA LEU A 142 6.22 10.61 13.29
C LEU A 142 7.51 11.45 13.26
N ALA A 143 8.35 11.36 14.30
CA ALA A 143 9.61 12.10 14.38
C ALA A 143 10.58 11.71 13.24
N GLY A 144 10.58 10.42 12.84
CA GLY A 144 11.34 9.95 11.69
C GLY A 144 10.92 10.62 10.38
N ALA A 145 9.62 10.75 10.16
CA ALA A 145 9.08 11.44 8.99
C ALA A 145 9.44 12.94 9.02
N GLU A 146 9.22 13.61 10.17
CA GLU A 146 9.51 15.04 10.35
C GLU A 146 11.00 15.36 10.09
N ARG A 147 11.92 14.46 10.45
CA ARG A 147 13.35 14.62 10.13
C ARG A 147 13.59 14.65 8.63
N ILE A 148 12.89 13.82 7.87
CA ILE A 148 13.01 13.79 6.41
C ILE A 148 12.28 14.98 5.78
N ASP A 149 11.19 15.46 6.36
CA ASP A 149 10.53 16.70 5.92
C ASP A 149 11.48 17.89 6.00
N ARG A 150 12.17 18.06 7.13
CA ARG A 150 13.20 19.11 7.30
C ARG A 150 14.35 18.91 6.31
N HIS A 151 14.84 17.68 6.17
CA HIS A 151 15.90 17.35 5.21
C HIS A 151 15.51 17.73 3.79
N ALA A 152 14.31 17.37 3.35
CA ALA A 152 13.79 17.66 2.03
C ALA A 152 13.66 19.17 1.77
N ALA A 153 13.18 19.92 2.75
CA ALA A 153 12.95 21.36 2.64
C ALA A 153 14.25 22.20 2.69
N GLU A 154 15.22 21.80 3.51
CA GLU A 154 16.37 22.65 3.86
C GLU A 154 17.67 22.24 3.16
N THR A 155 17.82 20.98 2.75
CA THR A 155 19.09 20.47 2.22
C THR A 155 19.28 20.81 0.74
N PRO A 156 20.46 21.32 0.32
CA PRO A 156 20.76 21.58 -1.08
C PRO A 156 20.63 20.33 -1.96
N PHE A 157 20.14 20.51 -3.19
CA PHE A 157 19.79 19.43 -4.13
C PHE A 157 20.80 18.26 -4.19
N ARG A 158 22.11 18.55 -4.33
CA ARG A 158 23.15 17.51 -4.48
C ARG A 158 23.38 16.64 -3.23
N GLN A 159 22.81 17.00 -2.09
CA GLN A 159 22.90 16.27 -0.82
C GLN A 159 21.52 15.80 -0.34
N ASN A 160 20.47 16.07 -1.12
CA ASN A 160 19.10 15.84 -0.71
C ASN A 160 18.58 14.54 -1.31
N ILE A 161 18.27 13.59 -0.43
CA ILE A 161 18.06 12.19 -0.81
C ILE A 161 16.77 12.04 -1.65
N PRO A 162 15.59 12.53 -1.21
CA PRO A 162 14.39 12.52 -2.03
C PRO A 162 14.54 13.18 -3.41
N TRP A 163 15.21 14.34 -3.49
CA TRP A 163 15.40 15.05 -4.76
C TRP A 163 16.31 14.26 -5.73
N LEU A 164 17.37 13.62 -5.23
CA LEU A 164 18.23 12.74 -6.02
C LEU A 164 17.49 11.50 -6.50
N MET A 165 16.69 10.87 -5.62
CA MET A 165 15.84 9.72 -6.00
C MET A 165 14.84 10.11 -7.10
N ALA A 166 14.21 11.28 -6.99
CA ALA A 166 13.29 11.79 -7.99
C ALA A 166 13.99 12.03 -9.33
N ALA A 167 15.15 12.69 -9.31
CA ALA A 167 15.94 12.99 -10.51
C ALA A 167 16.41 11.71 -11.23
N LEU A 168 16.87 10.69 -10.48
CA LEU A 168 17.21 9.39 -11.05
C LEU A 168 15.98 8.70 -11.66
N GLY A 169 14.84 8.73 -10.97
CA GLY A 169 13.60 8.18 -11.49
C GLY A 169 13.16 8.86 -12.79
N ILE A 170 13.23 10.19 -12.87
CA ILE A 170 12.96 10.96 -14.10
C ILE A 170 13.96 10.60 -15.20
N TRP A 171 15.25 10.48 -14.87
CA TRP A 171 16.28 10.07 -15.82
C TRP A 171 15.93 8.72 -16.46
N TYR A 172 15.68 7.70 -15.64
CA TYR A 172 15.36 6.37 -16.16
C TYR A 172 14.02 6.35 -16.91
N ARG A 173 12.99 7.02 -16.39
CA ARG A 173 11.65 7.02 -16.97
C ARG A 173 11.58 7.79 -18.29
N ASN A 174 12.12 9.01 -18.33
CA ASN A 174 11.93 9.93 -19.45
C ASN A 174 13.05 9.89 -20.49
N PHE A 175 14.26 9.48 -20.10
CA PHE A 175 15.40 9.44 -21.02
C PHE A 175 15.79 8.03 -21.42
N LEU A 176 15.71 7.05 -20.50
CA LEU A 176 16.01 5.65 -20.80
C LEU A 176 14.77 4.78 -21.02
N GLY A 177 13.56 5.36 -20.94
CA GLY A 177 12.30 4.67 -21.25
C GLY A 177 11.90 3.56 -20.27
N ALA A 178 12.49 3.50 -19.07
CA ALA A 178 12.17 2.49 -18.08
C ALA A 178 10.72 2.65 -17.59
N ALA A 179 9.85 1.72 -17.97
CA ALA A 179 8.43 1.78 -17.66
C ALA A 179 8.10 1.40 -16.20
N THR A 180 9.01 0.68 -15.53
CA THR A 180 8.79 0.12 -14.20
C THR A 180 9.90 0.54 -13.22
N HIS A 181 9.60 0.50 -11.92
CA HIS A 181 10.54 0.74 -10.83
C HIS A 181 10.37 -0.34 -9.76
N ALA A 182 11.41 -1.13 -9.51
CA ALA A 182 11.36 -2.21 -8.54
C ALA A 182 11.77 -1.73 -7.13
N VAL A 183 11.02 -2.12 -6.09
CA VAL A 183 11.37 -1.88 -4.69
C VAL A 183 11.56 -3.22 -4.00
N LEU A 184 12.81 -3.49 -3.59
CA LEU A 184 13.28 -4.82 -3.21
C LEU A 184 13.85 -4.78 -1.78
N PRO A 185 12.99 -4.78 -0.75
CA PRO A 185 13.44 -4.78 0.63
C PRO A 185 14.03 -6.14 1.02
N TYR A 186 15.25 -6.17 1.53
CA TYR A 186 15.87 -7.33 2.16
C TYR A 186 15.53 -7.32 3.65
N ASP A 187 14.23 -7.32 3.93
CA ASP A 187 13.64 -7.39 5.26
C ASP A 187 12.22 -7.98 5.12
N GLN A 188 11.96 -9.07 5.84
CA GLN A 188 10.66 -9.76 5.76
C GLN A 188 9.53 -8.97 6.41
N TYR A 189 9.81 -8.10 7.39
CA TYR A 189 8.81 -7.22 7.98
C TYR A 189 8.31 -6.17 6.97
N LEU A 190 9.13 -5.82 5.97
CA LEU A 190 8.78 -4.91 4.88
C LEU A 190 8.05 -5.59 3.70
N HIS A 191 7.46 -6.78 3.87
CA HIS A 191 6.79 -7.50 2.77
C HIS A 191 5.63 -6.75 2.11
N ARG A 192 4.98 -5.83 2.84
CA ARG A 192 3.91 -4.96 2.29
C ARG A 192 4.41 -3.62 1.78
N PHE A 193 5.71 -3.33 1.88
CA PHE A 193 6.25 -2.00 1.56
C PHE A 193 6.08 -1.66 0.08
N ALA A 194 6.39 -2.59 -0.83
CA ALA A 194 6.18 -2.37 -2.27
C ALA A 194 4.69 -2.16 -2.61
N ALA A 195 3.79 -2.93 -2.01
CA ALA A 195 2.34 -2.78 -2.19
C ALA A 195 1.79 -1.46 -1.63
N PHE A 196 2.35 -0.95 -0.53
CA PHE A 196 2.05 0.39 -0.02
C PHE A 196 2.52 1.47 -1.00
N LEU A 197 3.76 1.35 -1.51
CA LEU A 197 4.30 2.30 -2.49
C LEU A 197 3.60 2.25 -3.84
N GLN A 198 3.04 1.11 -4.24
CA GLN A 198 2.20 1.01 -5.44
C GLN A 198 1.07 2.03 -5.42
N GLN A 199 0.32 2.09 -4.32
CA GLN A 199 -0.73 3.10 -4.20
C GLN A 199 -0.12 4.50 -4.15
N MET A 200 0.89 4.71 -3.30
CA MET A 200 1.44 6.03 -3.06
C MET A 200 2.03 6.67 -4.32
N ASP A 201 2.81 5.92 -5.12
CA ASP A 201 3.47 6.41 -6.33
C ASP A 201 2.49 6.42 -7.52
N MET A 202 1.84 5.27 -7.81
CA MET A 202 1.05 5.11 -9.04
C MET A 202 -0.25 5.90 -9.01
N GLU A 203 -0.97 5.94 -7.89
CA GLU A 203 -2.20 6.74 -7.78
C GLU A 203 -1.89 8.24 -7.74
N SER A 204 -0.69 8.63 -7.28
CA SER A 204 -0.24 10.02 -7.31
C SER A 204 0.14 10.47 -8.72
N ASN A 205 1.07 9.77 -9.35
CA ASN A 205 1.74 10.24 -10.55
C ASN A 205 1.35 9.50 -11.84
N GLY A 206 0.45 8.52 -11.78
CA GLY A 206 -0.20 7.88 -12.93
C GLY A 206 -1.19 8.81 -13.63
N LYS A 207 -0.70 9.95 -14.13
CA LYS A 207 -1.50 11.05 -14.68
C LYS A 207 -1.08 11.36 -16.11
N TYR A 208 -2.00 11.88 -16.92
CA TYR A 208 -1.74 12.23 -18.32
C TYR A 208 -2.14 13.66 -18.70
N LEU A 209 -2.74 14.41 -17.78
CA LEU A 209 -3.01 15.84 -17.92
C LEU A 209 -2.09 16.61 -17.00
N ASP A 210 -1.55 17.71 -17.51
CA ASP A 210 -0.79 18.66 -16.71
C ASP A 210 -1.74 19.61 -15.94
N ARG A 211 -1.16 20.49 -15.11
CA ARG A 211 -1.92 21.46 -14.30
C ARG A 211 -2.67 22.53 -15.12
N SER A 212 -2.40 22.64 -16.42
CA SER A 212 -3.14 23.51 -17.35
C SER A 212 -4.28 22.78 -18.07
N GLY A 213 -4.48 21.50 -17.79
CA GLY A 213 -5.48 20.64 -18.44
C GLY A 213 -5.04 20.14 -19.81
N GLN A 214 -3.76 20.30 -20.18
CA GLN A 214 -3.23 19.82 -21.46
C GLN A 214 -2.66 18.41 -21.30
N ARG A 215 -2.80 17.60 -22.36
CA ARG A 215 -2.22 16.25 -22.38
C ARG A 215 -0.70 16.33 -22.46
N VAL A 216 -0.02 15.64 -21.55
CA VAL A 216 1.45 15.55 -21.57
C VAL A 216 1.96 14.72 -22.76
N THR A 217 3.14 15.05 -23.27
CA THR A 217 3.80 14.35 -24.39
C THR A 217 4.97 13.47 -23.94
N TYR A 218 5.14 13.31 -22.63
CA TYR A 218 6.16 12.50 -21.98
C TYR A 218 5.52 11.50 -21.02
N ALA A 219 6.27 10.46 -20.67
CA ALA A 219 5.82 9.48 -19.69
C ALA A 219 5.84 10.05 -18.26
N THR A 220 4.86 9.71 -17.43
CA THR A 220 4.73 10.14 -16.02
C THR A 220 5.06 8.98 -15.07
N GLY A 221 4.29 8.73 -14.00
CA GLY A 221 4.60 7.72 -12.97
C GLY A 221 4.88 6.30 -13.52
N PRO A 222 5.88 5.59 -12.97
CA PRO A 222 6.19 4.22 -13.36
C PRO A 222 5.22 3.20 -12.77
N VAL A 223 5.24 1.97 -13.29
CA VAL A 223 4.66 0.83 -12.58
C VAL A 223 5.61 0.43 -11.45
N VAL A 224 5.16 0.56 -10.20
CA VAL A 224 5.93 0.15 -9.02
C VAL A 224 5.61 -1.29 -8.65
N TRP A 225 6.63 -2.08 -8.35
CA TRP A 225 6.44 -3.49 -7.98
C TRP A 225 7.63 -4.01 -7.18
N GLY A 226 7.50 -5.20 -6.59
CA GLY A 226 8.59 -5.88 -5.91
C GLY A 226 8.12 -6.81 -4.81
N GLU A 227 9.06 -7.61 -4.31
CA GLU A 227 8.89 -8.57 -3.21
C GLU A 227 10.17 -8.59 -2.37
N PRO A 228 10.10 -9.05 -1.11
CA PRO A 228 11.28 -9.15 -0.27
C PRO A 228 12.41 -9.99 -0.87
N GLY A 229 13.64 -9.53 -0.65
CA GLY A 229 14.83 -10.36 -0.77
C GLY A 229 14.90 -11.37 0.39
N THR A 230 15.39 -12.59 0.18
CA THR A 230 15.97 -13.13 -1.05
C THR A 230 14.94 -13.81 -1.96
N ASN A 231 13.65 -13.84 -1.59
CA ASN A 231 12.61 -14.56 -2.33
C ASN A 231 12.51 -14.11 -3.80
N GLY A 232 12.61 -12.80 -4.05
CA GLY A 232 12.62 -12.25 -5.41
C GLY A 232 13.73 -12.83 -6.30
N GLN A 233 14.89 -13.21 -5.72
CA GLN A 233 16.01 -13.83 -6.44
C GLN A 233 15.61 -15.17 -7.08
N HIS A 234 14.69 -15.89 -6.43
CA HIS A 234 14.19 -17.19 -6.84
C HIS A 234 12.83 -17.10 -7.58
N ALA A 235 12.40 -15.91 -7.96
CA ALA A 235 11.15 -15.67 -8.66
C ALA A 235 11.38 -14.92 -9.99
N PHE A 236 11.75 -13.64 -9.92
CA PHE A 236 11.75 -12.74 -11.08
C PHE A 236 13.11 -12.09 -11.38
N TYR A 237 14.12 -12.28 -10.54
CA TYR A 237 15.46 -11.72 -10.81
C TYR A 237 16.10 -12.30 -12.08
N GLN A 238 15.67 -13.47 -12.55
CA GLN A 238 16.03 -13.98 -13.88
C GLN A 238 15.72 -12.95 -14.98
N LEU A 239 14.53 -12.33 -14.93
CA LEU A 239 14.14 -11.28 -15.87
C LEU A 239 14.95 -10.01 -15.65
N ILE A 240 15.22 -9.62 -14.41
CA ILE A 240 16.03 -8.43 -14.11
C ILE A 240 17.46 -8.61 -14.68
N HIS A 241 18.07 -9.78 -14.50
CA HIS A 241 19.44 -10.06 -14.92
C HIS A 241 19.62 -10.30 -16.42
N GLN A 242 18.72 -11.06 -17.06
CA GLN A 242 18.91 -11.52 -18.45
C GLN A 242 17.69 -11.26 -19.35
N GLY A 243 16.65 -10.60 -18.84
CA GLY A 243 15.55 -10.11 -19.66
C GLY A 243 15.94 -8.89 -20.48
N THR A 244 14.99 -8.44 -21.31
CA THR A 244 15.15 -7.34 -22.26
C THR A 244 14.75 -5.98 -21.69
N GLU A 245 14.23 -5.93 -20.46
CA GLU A 245 13.72 -4.72 -19.83
C GLU A 245 14.79 -4.05 -18.97
N LEU A 246 14.88 -2.72 -19.05
CA LEU A 246 15.66 -1.91 -18.11
C LEU A 246 14.80 -1.63 -16.87
N ILE A 247 15.23 -2.16 -15.71
CA ILE A 247 14.46 -2.08 -14.46
C ILE A 247 15.33 -1.42 -13.38
N PRO A 248 15.23 -0.09 -13.21
CA PRO A 248 15.77 0.59 -12.04
C PRO A 248 15.19 -0.03 -10.77
N SER A 249 16.06 -0.34 -9.82
CA SER A 249 15.69 -1.08 -8.61
C SER A 249 16.24 -0.43 -7.35
N ASP A 250 15.40 -0.21 -6.35
CA ASP A 250 15.82 0.20 -5.02
C ASP A 250 15.96 -1.02 -4.12
N PHE A 251 17.18 -1.26 -3.66
CA PHE A 251 17.52 -2.29 -2.69
C PHE A 251 17.54 -1.66 -1.29
N ILE A 252 16.73 -2.19 -0.36
CA ILE A 252 16.59 -1.62 0.99
C ILE A 252 16.99 -2.66 2.04
N ALA A 253 17.85 -2.33 2.99
CA ALA A 253 18.21 -3.22 4.09
C ALA A 253 18.55 -2.47 5.39
N SER A 254 18.40 -3.16 6.51
CA SER A 254 18.96 -2.74 7.81
C SER A 254 20.24 -3.52 8.13
N VAL A 255 21.19 -2.91 8.85
CA VAL A 255 22.45 -3.54 9.28
C VAL A 255 22.26 -4.43 10.51
N VAL A 256 21.33 -4.05 11.39
CA VAL A 256 21.04 -4.70 12.67
C VAL A 256 19.66 -5.34 12.60
N PRO A 257 19.55 -6.68 12.78
CA PRO A 257 18.25 -7.36 12.75
C PRO A 257 17.47 -7.14 14.04
N GLN A 258 16.14 -7.12 13.94
CA GLN A 258 15.22 -7.10 15.08
C GLN A 258 14.96 -8.49 15.69
N HIS A 259 15.85 -9.46 15.43
CA HIS A 259 15.71 -10.86 15.84
C HIS A 259 17.08 -11.46 16.19
N PRO A 260 17.16 -12.52 17.02
CA PRO A 260 18.44 -13.06 17.49
C PRO A 260 19.19 -13.91 16.44
N LEU A 261 18.61 -14.17 15.27
CA LEU A 261 19.20 -15.02 14.21
C LEU A 261 20.29 -14.30 13.39
N HIS A 262 21.36 -13.83 14.03
CA HIS A 262 22.41 -13.03 13.38
C HIS A 262 23.10 -13.73 12.20
N ALA A 263 23.30 -15.06 12.26
CA ALA A 263 23.88 -15.82 11.16
C ALA A 263 22.97 -15.83 9.90
N HIS A 264 21.65 -15.75 10.07
CA HIS A 264 20.72 -15.59 8.95
C HIS A 264 20.86 -14.19 8.36
N HIS A 265 20.97 -13.17 9.22
CA HIS A 265 21.12 -11.79 8.77
C HIS A 265 22.42 -11.55 7.99
N ALA A 266 23.54 -12.15 8.40
CA ALA A 266 24.78 -12.09 7.63
C ALA A 266 24.63 -12.68 6.21
N LYS A 267 23.89 -13.79 6.07
CA LYS A 267 23.59 -14.38 4.75
C LYS A 267 22.67 -13.48 3.92
N LEU A 268 21.69 -12.84 4.56
CA LEU A 268 20.79 -11.88 3.92
C LEU A 268 21.58 -10.69 3.36
N LEU A 269 22.44 -10.07 4.17
CA LEU A 269 23.28 -8.95 3.74
C LEU A 269 24.31 -9.35 2.67
N SER A 270 24.87 -10.56 2.76
CA SER A 270 25.74 -11.07 1.69
C SER A 270 25.00 -11.14 0.35
N ASN A 271 23.75 -11.62 0.35
CA ASN A 271 22.93 -11.67 -0.85
C ASN A 271 22.50 -10.28 -1.33
N PHE A 272 22.15 -9.37 -0.42
CA PHE A 272 21.83 -7.98 -0.72
C PHE A 272 22.95 -7.29 -1.50
N LEU A 273 24.17 -7.35 -0.99
CA LEU A 273 25.35 -6.74 -1.61
C LEU A 273 25.74 -7.42 -2.93
N ALA A 274 25.73 -8.76 -2.96
CA ALA A 274 26.09 -9.52 -4.15
C ALA A 274 25.12 -9.27 -5.32
N GLN A 275 23.83 -9.03 -5.05
CA GLN A 275 22.86 -8.77 -6.12
C GLN A 275 23.11 -7.42 -6.79
N THR A 276 23.31 -6.35 -6.03
CA THR A 276 23.62 -5.04 -6.61
C THR A 276 24.95 -5.04 -7.35
N GLU A 277 25.97 -5.74 -6.82
CA GLU A 277 27.26 -5.92 -7.49
C GLU A 277 27.10 -6.70 -8.81
N SER A 278 26.37 -7.81 -8.79
CA SER A 278 26.17 -8.65 -9.99
C SER A 278 25.37 -7.96 -11.09
N LEU A 279 24.39 -7.12 -10.72
CA LEU A 279 23.63 -6.30 -11.67
C LEU A 279 24.50 -5.24 -12.34
N MET A 280 25.43 -4.64 -11.59
CA MET A 280 26.39 -3.67 -12.14
C MET A 280 27.43 -4.35 -13.02
N MET A 281 28.11 -5.37 -12.50
CA MET A 281 29.31 -5.95 -13.13
C MET A 281 29.00 -6.95 -14.25
N GLY A 282 27.90 -7.70 -14.11
CA GLY A 282 27.62 -8.84 -14.97
C GLY A 282 28.70 -9.92 -14.93
N ARG A 283 28.72 -10.74 -15.98
CA ARG A 283 29.70 -11.77 -16.29
C ARG A 283 29.81 -11.84 -17.81
N PRO A 284 30.62 -10.97 -18.44
CA PRO A 284 30.67 -10.84 -19.89
C PRO A 284 31.29 -12.06 -20.58
N GLU A 285 32.21 -12.75 -19.89
CA GLU A 285 32.87 -13.95 -20.40
C GLU A 285 32.37 -15.21 -19.67
N ALA A 286 31.84 -16.16 -20.44
CA ALA A 286 31.43 -17.47 -19.95
C ALA A 286 31.55 -18.53 -21.05
N ASN A 287 31.71 -19.79 -20.65
CA ASN A 287 31.83 -20.94 -21.57
C ASN A 287 30.55 -21.21 -22.39
N SER A 288 29.47 -20.45 -22.18
CA SER A 288 28.20 -20.59 -22.89
C SER A 288 27.50 -19.22 -22.92
N PRO A 289 26.87 -18.83 -24.05
CA PRO A 289 26.14 -17.57 -24.15
C PRO A 289 25.00 -17.46 -23.12
N PHE A 290 24.37 -18.58 -22.76
CA PHE A 290 23.30 -18.62 -21.73
C PHE A 290 23.82 -18.30 -20.32
N ARG A 291 25.14 -18.34 -20.11
CA ARG A 291 25.81 -18.02 -18.85
C ARG A 291 26.44 -16.62 -18.86
N VAL A 292 26.29 -15.86 -19.94
CA VAL A 292 26.71 -14.46 -20.00
C VAL A 292 25.66 -13.59 -19.29
N PHE A 293 26.14 -12.64 -18.49
CA PHE A 293 25.34 -11.61 -17.85
C PHE A 293 25.89 -10.27 -18.31
N GLU A 294 25.07 -9.45 -18.98
CA GLU A 294 25.55 -8.20 -19.58
C GLU A 294 25.94 -7.14 -18.54
N GLY A 295 25.41 -7.24 -17.32
CA GLY A 295 25.62 -6.24 -16.28
C GLY A 295 24.96 -4.90 -16.65
N ASN A 296 25.57 -3.80 -16.20
CA ASN A 296 25.13 -2.43 -16.46
C ASN A 296 23.63 -2.19 -16.14
N ARG A 297 23.12 -2.84 -15.08
CA ARG A 297 21.74 -2.71 -14.60
C ARG A 297 21.72 -1.83 -13.34
N PRO A 298 20.99 -0.71 -13.35
CA PRO A 298 21.10 0.29 -12.32
C PRO A 298 20.34 -0.09 -11.04
N THR A 299 20.97 0.14 -9.90
CA THR A 299 20.35 -0.04 -8.57
C THR A 299 20.69 1.12 -7.64
N SER A 300 19.73 1.54 -6.82
CA SER A 300 19.98 2.34 -5.62
C SER A 300 20.10 1.42 -4.41
N THR A 301 21.02 1.71 -3.49
CA THR A 301 21.16 0.97 -2.22
C THR A 301 20.81 1.90 -1.07
N LEU A 302 19.74 1.58 -0.34
CA LEU A 302 19.31 2.25 0.88
C LEU A 302 19.65 1.33 2.06
N LEU A 303 20.71 1.69 2.80
CA LEU A 303 21.19 0.94 3.95
C LEU A 303 21.12 1.84 5.19
N PHE A 304 20.53 1.33 6.28
CA PHE A 304 20.38 2.05 7.55
C PHE A 304 20.62 1.12 8.74
N ASP A 305 20.77 1.67 9.94
CA ASP A 305 21.21 0.92 11.12
C ASP A 305 20.24 -0.21 11.51
N ALA A 306 18.99 0.11 11.83
CA ALA A 306 17.96 -0.84 12.24
C ALA A 306 16.58 -0.36 11.78
N LEU A 307 15.66 -1.28 11.51
CA LEU A 307 14.26 -0.94 11.21
C LEU A 307 13.51 -0.62 12.50
N THR A 308 13.69 0.61 13.02
CA THR A 308 12.96 1.17 14.17
C THR A 308 11.70 1.92 13.70
N PRO A 309 10.79 2.32 14.62
CA PRO A 309 9.68 3.20 14.25
C PRO A 309 10.15 4.47 13.54
N GLU A 310 11.19 5.13 14.07
CA GLU A 310 11.79 6.31 13.45
C GLU A 310 12.34 6.02 12.05
N ALA A 311 13.06 4.91 11.87
CA ALA A 311 13.62 4.54 10.57
C ALA A 311 12.52 4.26 9.53
N LEU A 312 11.43 3.59 9.92
CA LEU A 312 10.30 3.38 9.02
C LEU A 312 9.62 4.69 8.63
N GLY A 313 9.40 5.59 9.60
CA GLY A 313 8.84 6.92 9.34
C GLY A 313 9.68 7.70 8.34
N ALA A 314 11.00 7.72 8.55
CA ALA A 314 11.94 8.35 7.63
C ALA A 314 11.90 7.71 6.24
N LEU A 315 11.86 6.38 6.15
CA LEU A 315 11.83 5.66 4.88
C LEU A 315 10.57 5.99 4.07
N ILE A 316 9.39 6.03 4.70
CA ILE A 316 8.14 6.37 4.02
C ILE A 316 8.18 7.82 3.52
N ALA A 317 8.50 8.78 4.40
CA ALA A 317 8.55 10.21 4.04
C ALA A 317 9.55 10.48 2.90
N MET A 318 10.66 9.73 2.85
CA MET A 318 11.63 9.84 1.76
C MET A 318 11.00 9.53 0.40
N TYR A 319 10.18 8.48 0.31
CA TYR A 319 9.44 8.16 -0.91
C TYR A 319 8.28 9.13 -1.17
N GLU A 320 7.61 9.66 -0.14
CA GLU A 320 6.57 10.70 -0.32
C GLU A 320 7.16 11.94 -1.01
N HIS A 321 8.31 12.43 -0.54
CA HIS A 321 9.01 13.57 -1.15
C HIS A 321 9.57 13.26 -2.54
N LYS A 322 10.03 12.01 -2.78
CA LYS A 322 10.40 11.55 -4.14
C LYS A 322 9.20 11.69 -5.08
N VAL A 323 8.04 11.16 -4.69
CA VAL A 323 6.80 11.18 -5.49
C VAL A 323 6.34 12.62 -5.75
N PHE A 324 6.38 13.48 -4.72
CA PHE A 324 6.09 14.91 -4.85
C PHE A 324 7.00 15.58 -5.89
N ALA A 325 8.32 15.43 -5.75
CA ALA A 325 9.30 16.03 -6.63
C ALA A 325 9.10 15.62 -8.10
N GLN A 326 8.85 14.33 -8.35
CA GLN A 326 8.57 13.83 -9.68
C GLN A 326 7.29 14.46 -10.27
N GLY A 327 6.21 14.53 -9.50
CA GLY A 327 4.96 15.14 -9.94
C GLY A 327 5.08 16.63 -10.22
N VAL A 328 5.93 17.35 -9.47
CA VAL A 328 6.26 18.76 -9.75
C VAL A 328 6.98 18.89 -11.10
N VAL A 329 8.00 18.07 -11.36
CA VAL A 329 8.75 18.13 -12.63
C VAL A 329 7.86 17.77 -13.82
N TRP A 330 7.00 16.77 -13.68
CA TRP A 330 6.02 16.39 -14.71
C TRP A 330 4.83 17.35 -14.81
N ASN A 331 4.77 18.39 -13.98
CA ASN A 331 3.66 19.35 -13.93
C ASN A 331 2.28 18.69 -13.81
N VAL A 332 2.13 17.68 -12.95
CA VAL A 332 0.86 16.97 -12.69
C VAL A 332 0.34 17.22 -11.28
N PHE A 333 -0.93 16.90 -11.03
CA PHE A 333 -1.51 16.89 -9.69
C PHE A 333 -1.28 15.53 -9.02
N SER A 334 -0.30 15.45 -8.10
CA SER A 334 0.02 14.21 -7.37
C SER A 334 -1.00 13.82 -6.30
N TYR A 335 -1.93 14.73 -5.96
CA TYR A 335 -2.78 14.60 -4.77
C TYR A 335 -4.28 14.42 -5.09
N ASP A 336 -4.66 14.35 -6.37
CA ASP A 336 -6.00 13.94 -6.81
C ASP A 336 -6.02 12.47 -7.29
N GLN A 337 -7.21 11.94 -7.62
CA GLN A 337 -7.38 10.58 -8.14
C GLN A 337 -8.66 10.38 -8.96
N TRP A 338 -9.00 11.31 -9.87
CA TRP A 338 -10.24 11.25 -10.67
C TRP A 338 -10.42 9.94 -11.48
N GLY A 339 -9.31 9.25 -11.81
CA GLY A 339 -9.34 8.00 -12.56
C GLY A 339 -10.08 6.83 -11.90
N VAL A 340 -10.45 6.94 -10.62
CA VAL A 340 -11.20 5.87 -9.91
C VAL A 340 -12.72 6.03 -10.00
N GLU A 341 -13.23 7.16 -10.49
CA GLU A 341 -14.67 7.48 -10.43
C GLU A 341 -15.50 6.67 -11.42
N LEU A 342 -15.06 6.58 -12.68
CA LEU A 342 -15.79 5.87 -13.73
C LEU A 342 -16.08 4.41 -13.35
N GLY A 343 -15.10 3.70 -12.77
CA GLY A 343 -15.29 2.32 -12.33
C GLY A 343 -16.37 2.20 -11.24
N LYS A 344 -16.45 3.15 -10.31
CA LYS A 344 -17.48 3.17 -9.25
C LYS A 344 -18.86 3.47 -9.81
N GLU A 345 -18.95 4.42 -10.74
CA GLU A 345 -20.22 4.74 -11.44
C GLU A 345 -20.75 3.52 -12.18
N MET A 346 -19.89 2.83 -12.95
CA MET A 346 -20.27 1.63 -13.70
C MET A 346 -20.67 0.47 -12.77
N ALA A 347 -19.94 0.25 -11.67
CA ALA A 347 -20.28 -0.80 -10.70
C ALA A 347 -21.68 -0.58 -10.07
N ASN A 348 -22.04 0.67 -9.75
CA ASN A 348 -23.35 1.01 -9.21
C ASN A 348 -24.50 0.76 -10.20
N VAL A 349 -24.24 0.81 -11.50
CA VAL A 349 -25.21 0.46 -12.54
C VAL A 349 -25.35 -1.06 -12.66
N VAL A 350 -24.23 -1.80 -12.64
CA VAL A 350 -24.21 -3.25 -12.84
C VAL A 350 -24.74 -4.02 -11.63
N LEU A 351 -24.49 -3.55 -10.40
CA LEU A 351 -24.90 -4.24 -9.17
C LEU A 351 -26.40 -4.62 -9.12
N PRO A 352 -27.36 -3.71 -9.30
CA PRO A 352 -28.79 -4.07 -9.29
C PRO A 352 -29.18 -5.01 -10.45
N GLU A 353 -28.43 -5.00 -11.55
CA GLU A 353 -28.62 -5.94 -12.65
C GLU A 353 -28.10 -7.34 -12.32
N LEU A 354 -27.20 -7.51 -11.35
CA LEU A 354 -26.79 -8.83 -10.87
C LEU A 354 -27.74 -9.39 -9.82
N GLU A 355 -28.29 -8.53 -8.95
CA GLU A 355 -29.16 -8.93 -7.84
C GLU A 355 -30.62 -9.21 -8.26
N GLY A 356 -31.05 -8.65 -9.40
CA GLY A 356 -32.44 -8.74 -9.85
C GLY A 356 -32.66 -9.56 -11.11
N ASP A 357 -33.91 -9.96 -11.33
CA ASP A 357 -34.39 -10.60 -12.57
C ASP A 357 -34.82 -9.58 -13.64
N GLY A 358 -34.63 -8.29 -13.39
CA GLY A 358 -35.01 -7.20 -14.29
C GLY A 358 -34.24 -7.21 -15.61
N PRO A 359 -34.69 -6.45 -16.63
CA PRO A 359 -33.98 -6.32 -17.89
C PRO A 359 -32.57 -5.76 -17.66
N ILE A 360 -31.58 -6.28 -18.40
CA ILE A 360 -30.23 -5.74 -18.43
C ILE A 360 -30.24 -4.44 -19.23
N GLY A 361 -29.56 -3.41 -18.74
CA GLY A 361 -29.43 -2.12 -19.40
C GLY A 361 -28.61 -2.15 -20.69
N ALA A 362 -28.32 -0.98 -21.22
CA ALA A 362 -27.52 -0.83 -22.42
C ALA A 362 -26.02 -0.90 -22.09
N HIS A 363 -25.40 -2.05 -22.33
CA HIS A 363 -23.97 -2.27 -22.23
C HIS A 363 -23.37 -2.72 -23.56
N ASP A 364 -22.05 -2.82 -23.63
CA ASP A 364 -21.40 -3.48 -24.75
C ASP A 364 -21.70 -5.00 -24.77
N GLY A 365 -21.43 -5.65 -25.91
CA GLY A 365 -21.76 -7.05 -26.12
C GLY A 365 -21.02 -8.01 -25.17
N SER A 366 -19.82 -7.66 -24.71
CA SER A 366 -19.06 -8.46 -23.75
C SER A 366 -19.71 -8.39 -22.37
N THR A 367 -19.92 -7.17 -21.85
CA THR A 367 -20.52 -6.96 -20.52
C THR A 367 -21.92 -7.58 -20.43
N THR A 368 -22.74 -7.38 -21.46
CA THR A 368 -24.09 -7.98 -21.53
C THR A 368 -24.04 -9.51 -21.46
N ALA A 369 -23.16 -10.15 -22.24
CA ALA A 369 -23.02 -11.60 -22.24
C ALA A 369 -22.52 -12.13 -20.88
N LEU A 370 -21.61 -11.41 -20.22
CA LEU A 370 -21.10 -11.77 -18.90
C LEU A 370 -22.18 -11.67 -17.82
N ILE A 371 -22.98 -10.61 -17.79
CA ILE A 371 -24.10 -10.47 -16.83
C ILE A 371 -25.09 -11.64 -16.98
N HIS A 372 -25.46 -11.98 -18.22
CA HIS A 372 -26.30 -13.16 -18.48
C HIS A 372 -25.66 -14.46 -17.97
N HIS A 373 -24.37 -14.63 -18.20
CA HIS A 373 -23.65 -15.82 -17.74
C HIS A 373 -23.62 -15.92 -16.21
N VAL A 374 -23.33 -14.81 -15.53
CA VAL A 374 -23.33 -14.72 -14.06
C VAL A 374 -24.71 -15.09 -13.51
N ARG A 375 -25.80 -14.45 -13.99
CA ARG A 375 -27.17 -14.79 -13.58
C ARG A 375 -27.47 -16.29 -13.75
N THR A 376 -27.09 -16.85 -14.90
CA THR A 376 -27.31 -18.28 -15.19
C THR A 376 -26.59 -19.20 -14.20
N LEU A 377 -25.35 -18.88 -13.83
CA LEU A 377 -24.59 -19.67 -12.86
C LEU A 377 -25.11 -19.49 -11.44
N SER A 378 -25.45 -18.26 -11.04
CA SER A 378 -26.00 -17.96 -9.71
C SER A 378 -27.34 -18.67 -9.47
N SER A 379 -28.24 -18.67 -10.46
CA SER A 379 -29.51 -19.41 -10.35
C SER A 379 -29.30 -20.93 -10.25
N LYS A 380 -28.26 -21.49 -10.88
CA LYS A 380 -27.94 -22.92 -10.74
C LYS A 380 -27.46 -23.25 -9.33
N ALA A 381 -26.58 -22.42 -8.76
CA ALA A 381 -26.04 -22.61 -7.42
C ALA A 381 -27.11 -22.50 -6.32
N LEU A 382 -28.11 -21.62 -6.48
CA LEU A 382 -29.22 -21.50 -5.52
C LEU A 382 -30.22 -22.67 -5.59
N ASN A 383 -30.25 -23.41 -6.71
CA ASN A 383 -31.17 -24.53 -6.93
C ASN A 383 -30.53 -25.91 -6.72
N SER A 384 -29.22 -25.96 -6.41
CA SER A 384 -28.46 -27.16 -6.05
C SER A 384 -28.23 -27.21 -4.54
#